data_AF-A0A7S9QEU6-F1
#
_entry.id   AF-A0A7S9QEU6-F1
#
_cell.length_a   1.000
_cell.length_b   1.000
_cell.length_c   1.000
_cell.angle_alpha   90.00
_cell.angle_beta   90.00
_cell.angle_gamma   90.00
#
_symmetry.space_group_name_H-M   'P 1'
#
loop_
_entity.id
_entity.type
_entity.pdbx_description
1 polymer ?
#
loop_
_entity_poly.entity_id
_entity_poly.type
_entity_poly.pdbx_seq_one_letter_code
_entity_poly.pdbx_strand_id
1 'polypeptide(L)'
;MNHTDLTLQIDRPNRYRMSGQFVGRVHDAGLGLHGMRLALALAHRTCRETDDWDCMFAPRPQHASRALCSELAVSLGLAASKSSRAIDAGYRALIDSCLFDIIGFDERSGRWLVWKWREDVYSDLFWPSPYGTFDISWFHGLRTEADLKMHMRIGIVRACRTPRLTHHFSLLAGEAGRPWHREARRLLPSLERIARAMRIRIAAVAYDDWCGETGADTVELRIAHADTRWCPRRAGAVPTATTSVTLVAPDLGAQHVRRADASRALTQFLHG
;
A
#
# COMPACT_ATOMS: atom_id res chain seq x y z
N MET A 1 -15.17 12.42 -33.92
CA MET A 1 -15.28 12.14 -32.48
C MET A 1 -15.80 10.72 -32.33
N ASN A 2 -14.90 9.76 -32.11
CA ASN A 2 -15.27 8.39 -31.72
C ASN A 2 -14.49 8.11 -30.43
N HIS A 3 -15.18 8.24 -29.30
CA HIS A 3 -14.76 7.63 -28.04
C HIS A 3 -15.02 6.14 -28.15
N THR A 4 -14.14 5.43 -28.86
CA THR A 4 -14.19 3.96 -28.85
C THR A 4 -13.61 3.51 -27.54
N ASP A 5 -14.49 2.98 -26.71
CA ASP A 5 -14.26 2.25 -25.47
C ASP A 5 -12.92 1.51 -25.43
N LEU A 6 -11.96 2.13 -24.74
CA LEU A 6 -10.85 1.44 -24.10
C LEU A 6 -11.26 1.05 -22.66
N THR A 7 -12.44 0.45 -22.50
CA THR A 7 -12.60 -0.54 -21.43
C THR A 7 -11.72 -1.73 -21.82
N LEU A 8 -10.42 -1.60 -21.54
CA LEU A 8 -9.55 -2.73 -21.30
C LEU A 8 -10.36 -3.68 -20.41
N GLN A 9 -10.80 -4.81 -20.98
CA GLN A 9 -11.20 -6.00 -20.25
C GLN A 9 -9.96 -6.50 -19.51
N ILE A 10 -9.63 -5.75 -18.47
CA ILE A 10 -8.71 -6.12 -17.43
C ILE A 10 -9.31 -7.34 -16.75
N ASP A 11 -8.49 -8.37 -16.54
CA ASP A 11 -8.80 -9.49 -15.66
C ASP A 11 -9.22 -8.93 -14.28
N ARG A 12 -10.54 -8.83 -14.03
CA ARG A 12 -11.13 -8.21 -12.84
C ARG A 12 -11.06 -9.04 -11.54
N PRO A 13 -10.77 -10.37 -11.49
CA PRO A 13 -10.96 -11.11 -10.25
C PRO A 13 -10.00 -10.68 -9.14
N ASN A 14 -8.82 -10.16 -9.49
CA ASN A 14 -7.79 -9.80 -8.53
C ASN A 14 -7.77 -8.32 -8.14
N ARG A 15 -8.53 -7.48 -8.84
CA ARG A 15 -8.50 -6.03 -8.60
C ARG A 15 -9.48 -5.59 -7.53
N TYR A 16 -9.10 -4.55 -6.80
CA TYR A 16 -9.94 -3.90 -5.80
C TYR A 16 -9.52 -2.46 -5.57
N ARG A 17 -10.41 -1.67 -4.97
CA ARG A 17 -10.21 -0.26 -4.62
C ARG A 17 -9.97 -0.15 -3.12
N MET A 18 -9.15 0.82 -2.73
CA MET A 18 -9.12 1.31 -1.35
C MET A 18 -8.85 2.82 -1.33
N SER A 19 -9.52 3.52 -0.43
CA SER A 19 -9.22 4.93 -0.15
C SER A 19 -8.08 5.10 0.85
N GLY A 20 -7.52 6.31 0.91
CA GLY A 20 -6.59 6.73 1.95
C GLY A 20 -7.20 6.72 3.36
N GLN A 21 -8.51 6.97 3.49
CA GLN A 21 -9.17 6.94 4.81
C GLN A 21 -9.21 5.52 5.38
N PHE A 22 -9.56 4.54 4.54
CA PHE A 22 -9.54 3.14 4.95
C PHE A 22 -8.13 2.67 5.32
N VAL A 23 -7.11 3.07 4.54
CA VAL A 23 -5.71 2.78 4.87
C VAL A 23 -5.31 3.39 6.21
N GLY A 24 -5.78 4.61 6.51
CA GLY A 24 -5.63 5.24 7.84
C GLY A 24 -6.21 4.36 8.95
N ARG A 25 -7.47 3.92 8.83
CA ARG A 25 -8.12 3.02 9.81
C ARG A 25 -7.34 1.73 10.04
N VAL A 26 -6.86 1.10 8.97
CA VAL A 26 -6.06 -0.15 9.06
C VAL A 26 -4.73 0.10 9.78
N HIS A 27 -4.11 1.27 9.60
CA HIS A 27 -2.90 1.64 10.33
C HIS A 27 -3.18 1.93 11.81
N ASP A 28 -4.22 2.70 12.10
CA ASP A 28 -4.57 3.11 13.47
C ASP A 28 -5.05 1.93 14.32
N ALA A 29 -5.59 0.88 13.69
CA ALA A 29 -5.93 -0.38 14.34
C ALA A 29 -4.70 -1.17 14.85
N GLY A 30 -3.46 -0.71 14.61
CA GLY A 30 -2.25 -1.32 15.18
C GLY A 30 -1.98 -2.75 14.71
N LEU A 31 -2.51 -3.13 13.54
CA LEU A 31 -2.47 -4.50 13.04
C LEU A 31 -1.07 -4.89 12.60
N GLY A 32 -0.59 -6.05 13.06
CA GLY A 32 0.61 -6.69 12.53
C GLY A 32 0.40 -7.26 11.11
N LEU A 33 1.46 -7.84 10.53
CA LEU A 33 1.47 -8.37 9.15
C LEU A 33 0.22 -9.20 8.78
N HIS A 34 -0.14 -10.20 9.60
CA HIS A 34 -1.24 -11.11 9.29
C HIS A 34 -2.62 -10.42 9.39
N GLY A 35 -2.80 -9.52 10.36
CA GLY A 35 -4.01 -8.72 10.51
C GLY A 35 -4.22 -7.81 9.31
N MET A 36 -3.19 -7.05 8.91
CA MET A 36 -3.26 -6.22 7.69
C MET A 36 -3.54 -7.04 6.44
N ARG A 37 -2.82 -8.16 6.23
CA ARG A 37 -3.06 -9.05 5.08
C ARG A 37 -4.53 -9.47 5.00
N LEU A 38 -5.06 -9.95 6.13
CA LEU A 38 -6.45 -10.42 6.16
C LEU A 38 -7.41 -9.25 5.93
N ALA A 39 -7.24 -8.10 6.59
CA ALA A 39 -8.09 -6.93 6.38
C ALA A 39 -8.16 -6.51 4.90
N LEU A 40 -7.02 -6.50 4.20
CA LEU A 40 -6.98 -6.13 2.79
C LEU A 40 -7.58 -7.21 1.87
N ALA A 41 -7.45 -8.50 2.21
CA ALA A 41 -8.14 -9.57 1.50
C ALA A 41 -9.66 -9.49 1.70
N LEU A 42 -10.13 -9.13 2.89
CA LEU A 42 -11.54 -8.87 3.15
C LEU A 42 -12.02 -7.64 2.37
N ALA A 43 -11.20 -6.58 2.27
CA ALA A 43 -11.52 -5.39 1.47
C ALA A 43 -11.64 -5.73 -0.02
N HIS A 44 -10.72 -6.56 -0.54
CA HIS A 44 -10.81 -7.11 -1.89
C HIS A 44 -12.11 -7.89 -2.10
N ARG A 45 -12.47 -8.79 -1.17
CA ARG A 45 -13.73 -9.55 -1.26
C ARG A 45 -14.95 -8.67 -1.18
N THR A 46 -14.97 -7.67 -0.31
CA THR A 46 -16.05 -6.67 -0.26
C THR A 46 -16.19 -5.92 -1.57
N CYS A 47 -15.09 -5.52 -2.24
CA CYS A 47 -15.16 -4.93 -3.58
C CYS A 47 -15.74 -5.91 -4.60
N ARG A 48 -15.41 -7.20 -4.52
CA ARG A 48 -15.92 -8.24 -5.43
C ARG A 48 -17.42 -8.50 -5.28
N GLU A 49 -17.95 -8.27 -4.09
CA GLU A 49 -19.37 -8.47 -3.73
C GLU A 49 -20.20 -7.19 -3.85
N THR A 50 -19.56 -6.03 -4.02
CA THR A 50 -20.24 -4.74 -4.14
C THR A 50 -20.33 -4.37 -5.62
N ASP A 51 -21.56 -4.15 -6.10
CA ASP A 51 -21.80 -3.61 -7.43
C ASP A 51 -21.19 -2.20 -7.54
N ASP A 52 -20.62 -1.87 -8.71
CA ASP A 52 -19.97 -0.58 -8.96
C ASP A 52 -18.93 -0.21 -7.88
N TRP A 53 -18.17 -1.21 -7.38
CA TRP A 53 -17.13 -1.00 -6.37
C TRP A 53 -16.04 0.00 -6.78
N ASP A 54 -15.89 0.26 -8.08
CA ASP A 54 -15.01 1.29 -8.62
C ASP A 54 -15.64 2.69 -8.63
N CYS A 55 -16.95 2.81 -8.47
CA CYS A 55 -17.67 4.06 -8.23
C CYS A 55 -17.55 4.54 -6.77
N MET A 56 -17.82 5.84 -6.56
CA MET A 56 -17.78 6.46 -5.24
C MET A 56 -19.05 6.12 -4.47
N PHE A 57 -18.93 5.90 -3.15
CA PHE A 57 -20.08 5.61 -2.27
C PHE A 57 -20.88 4.37 -2.69
N ALA A 58 -20.19 3.30 -3.07
CA ALA A 58 -20.80 2.04 -3.43
C ALA A 58 -21.76 1.57 -2.31
N PRO A 59 -22.95 1.05 -2.65
CA PRO A 59 -23.99 0.79 -1.67
C PRO A 59 -23.58 -0.34 -0.72
N ARG A 60 -23.71 -0.10 0.58
CA ARG A 60 -23.38 -1.09 1.61
C ARG A 60 -24.27 -2.32 1.50
N PRO A 61 -23.70 -3.54 1.46
CA PRO A 61 -24.48 -4.76 1.59
C PRO A 61 -25.25 -4.79 2.92
N GLN A 62 -26.52 -5.16 2.89
CA GLN A 62 -27.34 -5.26 4.11
C GLN A 62 -26.89 -6.41 5.02
N HIS A 63 -26.40 -7.49 4.40
CA HIS A 63 -25.97 -8.71 5.07
C HIS A 63 -24.46 -8.76 5.27
N ALA A 64 -24.01 -9.58 6.22
CA ALA A 64 -22.59 -9.86 6.40
C ALA A 64 -22.04 -10.65 5.19
N SER A 65 -20.83 -10.29 4.77
CA SER A 65 -20.06 -11.02 3.78
C SER A 65 -19.52 -12.32 4.37
N ARG A 66 -19.25 -13.32 3.52
CA ARG A 66 -18.58 -14.56 3.94
C ARG A 66 -17.74 -15.16 2.83
N ALA A 67 -16.63 -15.79 3.19
CA ALA A 67 -15.78 -16.51 2.27
C ALA A 67 -15.18 -17.75 2.92
N LEU A 68 -14.91 -18.77 2.10
CA LEU A 68 -14.18 -19.94 2.55
C LEU A 68 -12.75 -19.56 2.92
N CYS A 69 -12.23 -20.10 4.02
CA CYS A 69 -10.84 -19.90 4.42
C CYS A 69 -9.86 -20.40 3.35
N SER A 70 -10.20 -21.45 2.62
CA SER A 70 -9.40 -21.93 1.48
C SER A 70 -9.32 -20.91 0.36
N GLU A 71 -10.40 -20.20 0.06
CA GLU A 71 -10.44 -19.15 -0.94
C GLU A 71 -9.66 -17.90 -0.50
N LEU A 72 -9.79 -17.50 0.76
CA LEU A 72 -9.00 -16.41 1.33
C LEU A 72 -7.51 -16.74 1.30
N ALA A 73 -7.13 -17.99 1.57
CA ALA A 73 -5.74 -18.41 1.50
C ALA A 73 -5.14 -18.25 0.09
N VAL A 74 -5.93 -18.52 -0.95
CA VAL A 74 -5.53 -18.27 -2.35
C VAL A 74 -5.33 -16.78 -2.60
N SER A 75 -6.28 -15.93 -2.20
CA SER A 75 -6.15 -14.47 -2.33
C SER A 75 -4.91 -13.92 -1.59
N LEU A 76 -4.57 -14.51 -0.44
CA LEU A 76 -3.40 -14.14 0.36
C LEU A 76 -2.07 -14.69 -0.19
N GLY A 77 -2.10 -15.47 -1.28
CA GLY A 77 -0.92 -16.12 -1.85
C GLY A 77 -0.25 -17.11 -0.88
N LEU A 78 -1.03 -17.73 0.01
CA LEU A 78 -0.55 -18.68 1.01
C LEU A 78 -0.50 -20.09 0.41
N ALA A 79 0.62 -20.79 0.58
CA ALA A 79 0.71 -22.22 0.28
C ALA A 79 -0.27 -23.00 1.18
N ALA A 80 -0.85 -24.09 0.66
CA ALA A 80 -1.90 -24.86 1.34
C ALA A 80 -1.57 -25.22 2.81
N SER A 81 -0.32 -25.56 3.13
CA SER A 81 0.13 -25.92 4.48
C SER A 81 0.25 -24.75 5.48
N LYS A 82 0.25 -23.50 4.99
CA LYS A 82 0.35 -22.27 5.80
C LYS A 82 -0.97 -21.51 5.92
N SER A 83 -2.02 -21.98 5.24
CA SER A 83 -3.30 -21.29 5.05
C SER A 83 -4.05 -21.03 6.37
N SER A 84 -4.41 -22.07 7.11
CA SER A 84 -5.28 -21.94 8.29
C SER A 84 -4.64 -21.16 9.43
N ARG A 85 -3.34 -21.34 9.68
CA ARG A 85 -2.62 -20.63 10.76
C ARG A 85 -2.50 -19.13 10.49
N ALA A 86 -2.23 -18.72 9.25
CA ALA A 86 -2.10 -17.31 8.92
C ALA A 86 -3.45 -16.59 8.93
N ILE A 87 -4.53 -17.27 8.52
CA ILE A 87 -5.90 -16.74 8.63
C ILE A 87 -6.32 -16.63 10.09
N ASP A 88 -6.09 -17.66 10.91
CA ASP A 88 -6.38 -17.61 12.35
C ASP A 88 -5.58 -16.50 13.06
N ALA A 89 -4.29 -16.36 12.77
CA ALA A 89 -3.47 -15.26 13.31
C ALA A 89 -3.97 -13.88 12.86
N GLY A 90 -4.41 -13.75 11.59
CA GLY A 90 -5.04 -12.53 11.10
C GLY A 90 -6.36 -12.25 11.81
N TYR A 91 -7.22 -13.26 11.96
CA TYR A 91 -8.50 -13.16 12.64
C TYR A 91 -8.33 -12.71 14.09
N ARG A 92 -7.43 -13.32 14.86
CA ARG A 92 -7.14 -12.91 16.24
C ARG A 92 -6.68 -11.46 16.35
N ALA A 93 -5.98 -10.95 15.34
CA ALA A 93 -5.60 -9.53 15.31
C ALA A 93 -6.79 -8.61 14.96
N LEU A 94 -7.76 -9.09 14.17
CA LEU A 94 -8.90 -8.30 13.72
C LEU A 94 -10.10 -8.34 14.67
N ILE A 95 -10.29 -9.41 15.46
CA ILE A 95 -11.45 -9.55 16.34
C ILE A 95 -11.51 -8.45 17.41
N ASP A 96 -10.36 -8.03 17.91
CA ASP A 96 -10.24 -6.96 18.91
C ASP A 96 -10.08 -5.57 18.26
N SER A 97 -10.11 -5.49 16.92
CA SER A 97 -9.99 -4.23 16.20
C SER A 97 -11.34 -3.51 16.13
N CYS A 98 -11.29 -2.18 16.03
CA CYS A 98 -12.48 -1.35 15.84
C CYS A 98 -12.95 -1.29 14.38
N LEU A 99 -12.63 -2.29 13.54
CA LEU A 99 -12.92 -2.25 12.10
C LEU A 99 -14.26 -2.88 11.71
N PHE A 100 -14.81 -3.79 12.54
CA PHE A 100 -15.93 -4.65 12.18
C PHE A 100 -17.10 -4.52 13.16
N ASP A 101 -18.32 -4.57 12.64
CA ASP A 101 -19.54 -4.85 13.43
C ASP A 101 -19.63 -6.34 13.75
N ILE A 102 -19.19 -7.18 12.80
CA ILE A 102 -19.17 -8.63 12.90
C ILE A 102 -17.85 -9.14 12.31
N ILE A 103 -17.15 -9.99 13.02
CA ILE A 103 -16.09 -10.83 12.45
C ILE A 103 -16.03 -12.14 13.24
N GLY A 104 -16.09 -13.27 12.55
CA GLY A 104 -16.15 -14.57 13.21
C GLY A 104 -16.11 -15.73 12.24
N PHE A 105 -15.72 -16.90 12.73
CA PHE A 105 -15.89 -18.14 11.99
C PHE A 105 -17.32 -18.65 12.12
N ASP A 106 -17.86 -19.20 11.03
CA ASP A 106 -19.15 -19.90 11.05
C ASP A 106 -19.12 -21.06 12.07
N GLU A 107 -20.07 -21.07 13.01
CA GLU A 107 -20.11 -22.00 14.15
C GLU A 107 -20.25 -23.47 13.73
N ARG A 108 -20.90 -23.75 12.59
CA ARG A 108 -21.16 -25.14 12.16
C ARG A 108 -19.94 -25.81 11.56
N SER A 109 -19.18 -25.08 10.76
CA SER A 109 -18.10 -25.67 9.96
C SER A 109 -16.71 -25.18 10.35
N GLY A 110 -16.60 -23.97 10.91
CA GLY A 110 -15.32 -23.27 11.09
C GLY A 110 -14.56 -23.00 9.78
N ARG A 111 -15.16 -23.29 8.63
CA ARG A 111 -14.51 -23.19 7.30
C ARG A 111 -14.77 -21.85 6.62
N TRP A 112 -15.78 -21.13 7.08
CA TRP A 112 -16.15 -19.82 6.57
C TRP A 112 -15.73 -18.76 7.57
N LEU A 113 -15.09 -17.71 7.07
CA LEU A 113 -14.94 -16.46 7.80
C LEU A 113 -16.08 -15.54 7.36
N VAL A 114 -16.83 -15.03 8.33
CA VAL A 114 -17.95 -14.10 8.16
C VAL A 114 -17.50 -12.74 8.68
N TRP A 115 -17.80 -11.67 7.94
CA TRP A 115 -17.49 -10.32 8.39
C TRP A 115 -18.53 -9.29 7.94
N LYS A 116 -18.66 -8.22 8.70
CA LYS A 116 -19.38 -7.00 8.36
C LYS A 116 -18.56 -5.82 8.84
N TRP A 117 -18.04 -5.01 7.92
CA TRP A 117 -17.38 -3.76 8.26
C TRP A 117 -18.34 -2.86 9.05
N ARG A 118 -17.82 -2.10 10.01
CA ARG A 118 -18.57 -0.97 10.58
C ARG A 118 -18.97 0.00 9.46
N GLU A 119 -20.06 0.72 9.69
CA GLU A 119 -20.59 1.66 8.69
C GLU A 119 -19.59 2.74 8.28
N ASP A 120 -18.91 3.34 9.25
CA ASP A 120 -17.90 4.36 9.00
C ASP A 120 -16.68 3.79 8.27
N VAL A 121 -16.24 2.59 8.62
CA VAL A 121 -15.11 1.90 7.97
C VAL A 121 -15.46 1.48 6.53
N TYR A 122 -16.68 1.00 6.29
CA TYR A 122 -17.16 0.69 4.94
C TYR A 122 -17.21 1.94 4.06
N SER A 123 -17.73 3.04 4.61
CA SER A 123 -17.76 4.34 3.93
C SER A 123 -16.36 4.84 3.62
N ASP A 124 -15.42 4.65 4.55
CA ASP A 124 -14.01 4.95 4.34
C ASP A 124 -13.41 4.09 3.21
N LEU A 125 -13.77 2.80 3.08
CA LEU A 125 -13.26 1.94 1.99
C LEU A 125 -13.53 2.51 0.59
N PHE A 126 -14.76 3.01 0.37
CA PHE A 126 -15.22 3.56 -0.91
C PHE A 126 -15.15 5.10 -0.98
N TRP A 127 -14.40 5.73 -0.07
CA TRP A 127 -14.28 7.18 -0.03
C TRP A 127 -13.76 7.76 -1.37
N PRO A 128 -14.34 8.88 -1.87
CA PRO A 128 -14.07 9.45 -3.18
C PRO A 128 -12.62 9.74 -3.53
N SER A 129 -11.84 10.26 -2.58
CA SER A 129 -10.47 10.71 -2.82
C SER A 129 -9.75 11.02 -1.50
N PRO A 130 -8.44 10.74 -1.37
CA PRO A 130 -7.59 10.03 -2.33
C PRO A 130 -7.89 8.52 -2.31
N TYR A 131 -7.79 7.83 -3.44
CA TYR A 131 -7.95 6.36 -3.54
C TYR A 131 -7.00 5.76 -4.57
N GLY A 132 -6.78 4.44 -4.45
CA GLY A 132 -5.99 3.64 -5.39
C GLY A 132 -6.71 2.39 -5.84
N THR A 133 -6.24 1.82 -6.96
CA THR A 133 -6.62 0.48 -7.43
C THR A 133 -5.45 -0.47 -7.24
N PHE A 134 -5.73 -1.62 -6.65
CA PHE A 134 -4.77 -2.59 -6.20
C PHE A 134 -5.03 -3.96 -6.84
N ASP A 135 -4.01 -4.81 -6.83
CA ASP A 135 -4.08 -6.19 -7.30
C ASP A 135 -3.70 -7.13 -6.17
N ILE A 136 -4.65 -7.98 -5.74
CA ILE A 136 -4.48 -8.88 -4.60
C ILE A 136 -3.40 -9.95 -4.88
N SER A 137 -3.12 -10.28 -6.15
CA SER A 137 -2.12 -11.28 -6.51
C SER A 137 -0.71 -10.91 -6.05
N TRP A 138 -0.43 -9.62 -5.83
CA TRP A 138 0.86 -9.16 -5.35
C TRP A 138 1.16 -9.57 -3.91
N PHE A 139 0.16 -10.00 -3.13
CA PHE A 139 0.32 -10.35 -1.71
C PHE A 139 1.32 -11.50 -1.48
N HIS A 140 1.48 -12.38 -2.47
CA HIS A 140 2.50 -13.43 -2.44
C HIS A 140 3.92 -12.87 -2.26
N GLY A 141 4.20 -11.67 -2.82
CA GLY A 141 5.50 -11.00 -2.75
C GLY A 141 5.70 -10.08 -1.53
N LEU A 142 4.62 -9.70 -0.83
CA LEU A 142 4.64 -8.70 0.25
C LEU A 142 4.82 -9.34 1.63
N ARG A 143 6.06 -9.68 1.98
CA ARG A 143 6.42 -10.57 3.11
C ARG A 143 6.44 -9.94 4.51
N THR A 144 6.43 -8.63 4.61
CA THR A 144 6.62 -7.86 5.84
C THR A 144 5.53 -6.81 5.98
N GLU A 145 5.31 -6.33 7.19
CA GLU A 145 4.38 -5.23 7.45
C GLU A 145 4.75 -3.97 6.65
N ALA A 146 6.04 -3.62 6.60
CA ALA A 146 6.53 -2.49 5.83
C ALA A 146 6.14 -2.58 4.34
N ASP A 147 6.05 -3.79 3.78
CA ASP A 147 5.62 -3.98 2.38
C ASP A 147 4.18 -3.59 2.17
N LEU A 148 3.29 -4.02 3.05
CA LEU A 148 1.88 -3.73 2.95
C LEU A 148 1.64 -2.24 3.15
N LYS A 149 2.29 -1.65 4.15
CA LYS A 149 2.19 -0.21 4.42
C LYS A 149 2.68 0.62 3.21
N MET A 150 3.81 0.24 2.61
CA MET A 150 4.32 0.89 1.39
C MET A 150 3.43 0.64 0.17
N HIS A 151 2.98 -0.59 -0.02
CA HIS A 151 2.08 -0.97 -1.10
C HIS A 151 0.81 -0.11 -1.10
N MET A 152 0.13 0.00 0.04
CA MET A 152 -1.08 0.80 0.19
C MET A 152 -0.85 2.28 -0.13
N ARG A 153 0.18 2.89 0.47
CA ARG A 153 0.50 4.30 0.27
C ARG A 153 0.87 4.63 -1.17
N ILE A 154 1.77 3.84 -1.76
CA ILE A 154 2.23 4.03 -3.14
C ILE A 154 1.09 3.83 -4.14
N GLY A 155 0.20 2.86 -3.90
CA GLY A 155 -0.94 2.62 -4.79
C GLY A 155 -1.92 3.80 -4.86
N ILE A 156 -2.22 4.43 -3.72
CA ILE A 156 -3.06 5.64 -3.67
C ILE A 156 -2.37 6.82 -4.36
N VAL A 157 -1.10 7.06 -4.03
CA VAL A 157 -0.29 8.13 -4.63
C VAL A 157 -0.25 7.99 -6.16
N ARG A 158 -0.05 6.76 -6.66
CA ARG A 158 -0.01 6.48 -8.09
C ARG A 158 -1.32 6.86 -8.77
N ALA A 159 -2.45 6.50 -8.18
CA ALA A 159 -3.77 6.80 -8.74
C ALA A 159 -4.08 8.32 -8.71
N CYS A 160 -3.68 9.01 -7.64
CA CYS A 160 -3.88 10.46 -7.50
C CYS A 160 -2.94 11.31 -8.37
N ARG A 161 -1.99 10.68 -9.08
CA ARG A 161 -0.97 11.37 -9.90
C ARG A 161 -0.16 12.41 -9.12
N THR A 162 0.06 12.18 -7.83
CA THR A 162 0.84 13.05 -6.93
C THR A 162 2.23 12.45 -6.69
N PRO A 163 3.24 12.70 -7.53
CA PRO A 163 4.52 11.95 -7.57
C PRO A 163 5.41 12.07 -6.32
N ARG A 164 4.94 12.70 -5.24
CA ARG A 164 5.70 13.00 -4.03
C ARG A 164 4.93 12.53 -2.82
N LEU A 165 5.58 11.71 -2.01
CA LEU A 165 5.12 11.31 -0.70
C LEU A 165 6.19 11.75 0.30
N THR A 166 5.97 12.88 0.96
CA THR A 166 6.80 13.28 2.11
C THR A 166 6.40 12.40 3.28
N HIS A 167 7.35 11.65 3.82
CA HIS A 167 7.08 10.73 4.92
C HIS A 167 8.11 10.95 6.02
N HIS A 168 7.63 11.33 7.20
CA HIS A 168 8.40 11.14 8.42
C HIS A 168 8.30 9.65 8.75
N PHE A 169 9.41 8.91 8.60
CA PHE A 169 9.44 7.45 8.73
C PHE A 169 9.22 6.95 10.16
N SER A 170 9.08 7.87 11.13
CA SER A 170 8.69 7.60 12.52
C SER A 170 7.44 6.70 12.63
N LEU A 171 6.51 6.77 11.68
CA LEU A 171 5.25 6.02 11.70
C LEU A 171 5.31 4.57 11.16
N LEU A 172 6.38 4.18 10.45
CA LEU A 172 6.55 2.80 9.93
C LEU A 172 7.43 1.93 10.83
N ALA A 173 8.20 2.54 11.72
CA ALA A 173 9.08 1.86 12.66
C ALA A 173 8.49 1.70 14.06
N GLY A 174 7.40 2.42 14.40
CA GLY A 174 6.94 2.53 15.79
C GLY A 174 7.93 3.27 16.70
N GLU A 175 8.98 3.85 16.12
CA GLU A 175 10.05 4.56 16.81
C GLU A 175 10.36 5.84 16.04
N ALA A 176 10.07 6.99 16.64
CA ALA A 176 10.50 8.28 16.13
C ALA A 176 12.04 8.42 16.24
N GLY A 177 12.65 9.19 15.34
CA GLY A 177 14.02 9.67 15.55
C GLY A 177 15.18 8.83 15.02
N ARG A 178 14.95 7.81 14.16
CA ARG A 178 16.07 7.05 13.57
C ARG A 178 16.57 7.69 12.25
N PRO A 179 17.90 7.86 12.07
CA PRO A 179 18.46 8.34 10.80
C PRO A 179 18.11 7.43 9.63
N TRP A 180 17.92 8.01 8.44
CA TRP A 180 17.55 7.28 7.22
C TRP A 180 18.56 6.19 6.88
N HIS A 181 19.87 6.41 7.08
CA HIS A 181 20.88 5.38 6.76
C HIS A 181 20.70 4.06 7.55
N ARG A 182 20.09 4.11 8.74
CA ARG A 182 19.77 2.90 9.53
C ARG A 182 18.45 2.29 9.06
N GLU A 183 17.43 3.10 8.87
CA GLU A 183 16.10 2.64 8.43
C GLU A 183 16.08 2.16 6.97
N ALA A 184 16.90 2.74 6.10
CA ALA A 184 17.04 2.37 4.70
C ALA A 184 17.38 0.88 4.55
N ARG A 185 18.25 0.33 5.40
CA ARG A 185 18.60 -1.10 5.34
C ARG A 185 17.38 -2.00 5.54
N ARG A 186 16.42 -1.57 6.34
CA ARG A 186 15.17 -2.30 6.61
C ARG A 186 14.14 -2.09 5.51
N LEU A 187 14.07 -0.89 4.95
CA LEU A 187 12.97 -0.47 4.05
C LEU A 187 13.30 -0.60 2.58
N LEU A 188 14.56 -0.51 2.17
CA LEU A 188 14.96 -0.66 0.77
C LEU A 188 14.54 -2.00 0.17
N PRO A 189 14.68 -3.16 0.86
CA PRO A 189 14.18 -4.43 0.32
C PRO A 189 12.66 -4.43 0.09
N SER A 190 11.90 -3.64 0.87
CA SER A 190 10.46 -3.44 0.66
C SER A 190 10.21 -2.57 -0.56
N LEU A 191 10.89 -1.42 -0.65
CA LEU A 191 10.77 -0.51 -1.79
C LEU A 191 11.15 -1.18 -3.12
N GLU A 192 12.19 -2.02 -3.15
CA GLU A 192 12.56 -2.80 -4.33
C GLU A 192 11.46 -3.77 -4.77
N ARG A 193 10.84 -4.47 -3.80
CA ARG A 193 9.74 -5.39 -4.10
C ARG A 193 8.49 -4.66 -4.59
N ILE A 194 8.18 -3.49 -4.02
CA ILE A 194 7.09 -2.63 -4.52
C ILE A 194 7.40 -2.08 -5.92
N ALA A 195 8.62 -1.58 -6.14
CA ALA A 195 9.08 -1.10 -7.44
C ALA A 195 8.89 -2.17 -8.52
N ARG A 196 9.32 -3.41 -8.24
CA ARG A 196 9.13 -4.55 -9.14
C ARG A 196 7.67 -4.93 -9.33
N ALA A 197 6.91 -5.07 -8.26
CA ALA A 197 5.50 -5.48 -8.32
C ALA A 197 4.64 -4.49 -9.11
N MET A 198 4.87 -3.19 -8.91
CA MET A 198 4.10 -2.13 -9.55
C MET A 198 4.70 -1.62 -10.87
N ARG A 199 5.91 -2.08 -11.24
CA ARG A 199 6.70 -1.58 -12.37
C ARG A 199 6.91 -0.06 -12.31
N ILE A 200 7.37 0.41 -11.16
CA ILE A 200 7.64 1.83 -10.90
C ILE A 200 9.10 2.05 -10.50
N ARG A 201 9.55 3.28 -10.67
CA ARG A 201 10.80 3.83 -10.17
C ARG A 201 10.51 4.67 -8.94
N ILE A 202 11.31 4.51 -7.90
CA ILE A 202 11.17 5.22 -6.63
C ILE A 202 12.52 5.87 -6.30
N ALA A 203 12.52 7.16 -6.02
CA ALA A 203 13.67 7.84 -5.46
C ALA A 203 13.36 8.27 -4.03
N ALA A 204 14.13 7.76 -3.06
CA ALA A 204 14.08 8.20 -1.68
C ALA A 204 15.09 9.33 -1.48
N VAL A 205 14.59 10.53 -1.20
CA VAL A 205 15.40 11.74 -0.98
C VAL A 205 15.34 12.06 0.51
N ALA A 206 16.43 11.82 1.23
CA ALA A 206 16.55 12.12 2.65
C ALA A 206 17.18 13.50 2.85
N TYR A 207 16.59 14.32 3.71
CA TYR A 207 17.08 15.64 4.05
C TYR A 207 16.88 15.92 5.54
N ASP A 208 17.78 16.73 6.09
CA ASP A 208 17.63 17.24 7.45
C ASP A 208 16.49 18.28 7.44
N ASP A 209 15.40 17.97 8.14
CA ASP A 209 14.36 18.95 8.41
C ASP A 209 14.73 19.68 9.70
N TRP A 210 14.90 20.99 9.61
CA TRP A 210 15.36 21.86 10.70
C TRP A 210 14.29 22.04 11.80
N CYS A 211 13.24 21.21 11.83
CA CYS A 211 12.10 21.29 12.74
C CYS A 211 12.37 20.76 14.18
N GLY A 212 13.63 20.70 14.62
CA GLY A 212 13.96 20.59 16.04
C GLY A 212 14.14 19.18 16.62
N GLU A 213 13.81 18.11 15.90
CA GLU A 213 14.19 16.74 16.30
C GLU A 213 15.59 16.39 15.76
N THR A 214 16.62 16.70 16.53
CA THR A 214 18.01 16.37 16.20
C THR A 214 18.17 14.87 15.93
N GLY A 215 18.50 14.50 14.68
CA GLY A 215 18.86 13.13 14.29
C GLY A 215 17.86 12.39 13.39
N ALA A 216 16.70 12.97 13.09
CA ALA A 216 15.70 12.39 12.19
C ALA A 216 15.83 12.96 10.76
N ASP A 217 16.29 12.15 9.81
CA ASP A 217 16.17 12.49 8.39
C ASP A 217 14.68 12.47 7.99
N THR A 218 14.18 13.54 7.38
CA THR A 218 12.91 13.48 6.65
C THR A 218 13.17 12.87 5.28
N VAL A 219 12.32 11.94 4.86
CA VAL A 219 12.52 11.22 3.59
C VAL A 219 11.31 11.41 2.71
N GLU A 220 11.56 11.98 1.54
CA GLU A 220 10.57 12.13 0.49
C GLU A 220 10.73 11.01 -0.53
N LEU A 221 9.68 10.22 -0.73
CA LEU A 221 9.61 9.24 -1.80
C LEU A 221 9.03 9.91 -3.05
N ARG A 222 9.82 9.92 -4.13
CA ARG A 222 9.43 10.41 -5.45
C ARG A 222 9.20 9.23 -6.38
N ILE A 223 8.07 9.21 -7.08
CA ILE A 223 7.63 8.03 -7.82
C ILE A 223 7.45 8.38 -9.30
N ALA A 224 8.01 7.55 -10.18
CA ALA A 224 7.84 7.62 -11.63
C ALA A 224 7.39 6.26 -12.19
N HIS A 225 6.44 6.26 -13.13
CA HIS A 225 6.03 5.08 -13.89
C HIS A 225 6.65 5.13 -15.30
N ALA A 226 6.84 3.98 -15.95
CA ALA A 226 7.40 3.91 -17.32
C ALA A 226 6.59 4.75 -18.33
N ASP A 227 5.27 4.82 -18.15
CA ASP A 227 4.35 5.46 -19.12
C ASP A 227 3.86 6.86 -18.73
N THR A 228 4.42 7.48 -17.67
CA THR A 228 3.91 8.77 -17.20
C THR A 228 4.97 9.86 -17.20
N ARG A 229 4.82 10.82 -18.12
CA ARG A 229 5.47 12.15 -18.05
C ARG A 229 4.76 13.02 -17.02
N TRP A 230 4.88 12.68 -15.73
CA TRP A 230 4.31 13.51 -14.66
C TRP A 230 5.15 14.78 -14.49
N CYS A 231 4.48 15.94 -14.43
CA CYS A 231 5.07 17.24 -14.72
C CYS A 231 6.27 17.57 -13.81
N PRO A 232 7.50 17.75 -14.34
CA PRO A 232 8.72 17.71 -13.54
C PRO A 232 9.12 19.00 -12.85
N ARG A 233 8.37 20.10 -12.98
CA ARG A 233 8.96 21.44 -12.78
C ARG A 233 9.66 21.63 -11.42
N ARG A 234 9.40 20.77 -10.41
CA ARG A 234 10.18 20.68 -9.16
C ARG A 234 10.57 19.26 -8.70
N ALA A 235 10.38 18.21 -9.51
CA ALA A 235 10.62 16.81 -9.11
C ALA A 235 12.10 16.40 -9.13
N GLY A 236 12.93 17.01 -9.99
CA GLY A 236 14.39 16.81 -10.00
C GLY A 236 15.14 17.68 -8.98
N ALA A 237 14.51 18.74 -8.45
CA ALA A 237 15.14 19.64 -7.50
C ALA A 237 15.31 18.95 -6.14
N VAL A 238 16.56 18.80 -5.73
CA VAL A 238 16.96 18.20 -4.46
C VAL A 238 16.99 19.31 -3.39
N PRO A 239 16.29 19.18 -2.24
CA PRO A 239 16.35 20.17 -1.17
C PRO A 239 17.81 20.45 -0.76
N THR A 240 18.15 21.70 -0.44
CA THR A 240 19.54 22.08 -0.11
C THR A 240 20.08 21.27 1.06
N ALA A 241 19.23 20.90 2.02
CA ALA A 241 19.54 20.08 3.18
C ALA A 241 19.57 18.55 2.91
N THR A 242 19.60 18.13 1.64
CA THR A 242 19.63 16.69 1.31
C THR A 242 20.92 16.04 1.80
N THR A 243 20.74 15.01 2.63
CA THR A 243 21.79 14.18 3.20
C THR A 243 22.09 12.99 2.28
N SER A 244 21.06 12.42 1.65
CA SER A 244 21.24 11.29 0.73
C SER A 244 20.11 11.13 -0.29
N VAL A 245 20.43 10.48 -1.41
CA VAL A 245 19.46 10.04 -2.42
C VAL A 245 19.69 8.57 -2.75
N THR A 246 18.63 7.78 -2.68
CA THR A 246 18.63 6.38 -3.11
C THR A 246 17.61 6.17 -4.21
N LEU A 247 18.04 5.65 -5.35
CA LEU A 247 17.20 5.35 -6.50
C LEU A 247 16.87 3.86 -6.50
N VAL A 248 15.62 3.50 -6.74
CA VAL A 248 15.13 2.12 -6.70
C VAL A 248 14.32 1.86 -7.96
N ALA A 249 14.82 0.99 -8.82
CA ALA A 249 14.13 0.60 -10.06
C ALA A 249 13.85 -0.91 -10.12
N PRO A 250 12.85 -1.34 -10.92
CA PRO A 250 12.45 -2.74 -11.02
C PRO A 250 13.61 -3.70 -11.36
N ASP A 251 14.52 -3.23 -12.23
CA ASP A 251 15.55 -4.05 -12.86
C ASP A 251 16.98 -3.76 -12.36
N LEU A 252 17.16 -2.68 -11.60
CA LEU A 252 18.49 -2.22 -11.16
C LEU A 252 18.71 -2.30 -9.64
N GLY A 253 17.67 -2.65 -8.88
CA GLY A 253 17.71 -2.64 -7.41
C GLY A 253 17.89 -1.22 -6.84
N ALA A 254 18.29 -1.13 -5.58
CA ALA A 254 18.63 0.13 -4.93
C ALA A 254 20.06 0.61 -5.27
N GLN A 255 20.17 1.86 -5.73
CA GLN A 255 21.42 2.54 -6.04
C GLN A 255 21.55 3.81 -5.22
N HIS A 256 22.61 3.92 -4.44
CA HIS A 256 22.89 5.14 -3.69
C HIS A 256 23.63 6.15 -4.57
N VAL A 257 23.17 7.40 -4.55
CA VAL A 257 23.74 8.48 -5.36
C VAL A 257 24.48 9.46 -4.47
N ARG A 258 25.71 9.81 -4.88
CA ARG A 258 26.50 10.86 -4.23
C ARG A 258 25.77 12.19 -4.32
N ARG A 259 25.78 12.98 -3.25
CA ARG A 259 25.09 14.28 -3.19
C ARG A 259 25.44 15.21 -4.36
N ALA A 260 26.70 15.24 -4.78
CA ALA A 260 27.16 16.06 -5.92
C ALA A 260 26.44 15.72 -7.24
N ASP A 261 26.04 14.46 -7.42
CA ASP A 261 25.36 13.96 -8.62
C ASP A 261 23.84 13.87 -8.46
N ALA A 262 23.32 14.06 -7.25
CA ALA A 262 21.94 13.75 -6.87
C ALA A 262 20.90 14.45 -7.77
N SER A 263 21.07 15.74 -8.06
CA SER A 263 20.11 16.50 -8.89
C SER A 263 20.05 15.96 -10.33
N ARG A 264 21.21 15.71 -10.93
CA ARG A 264 21.33 15.17 -12.29
C ARG A 264 20.79 13.75 -12.37
N ALA A 265 21.23 12.89 -11.46
CA ALA A 265 20.82 11.48 -11.42
C ALA A 265 19.31 11.35 -11.17
N LEU A 266 18.74 12.14 -10.27
CA LEU A 266 17.31 12.13 -9.98
C LEU A 266 16.48 12.57 -11.19
N THR A 267 16.93 13.62 -11.88
CA THR A 267 16.29 14.11 -13.11
C THR A 267 16.31 13.02 -14.19
N GLN A 268 17.47 12.40 -14.44
CA GLN A 268 17.57 11.30 -15.41
C GLN A 268 16.72 10.10 -14.98
N PHE A 269 16.76 9.74 -13.70
CA PHE A 269 16.06 8.58 -13.16
C PHE A 269 14.54 8.71 -13.18
N LEU A 270 13.99 9.92 -13.03
CA LEU A 270 12.54 10.15 -13.07
C LEU A 270 12.01 10.44 -14.49
N HIS A 271 12.88 10.75 -15.47
CA HIS A 271 12.48 11.15 -16.82
C HIS A 271 12.96 10.25 -17.97
N GLY A 272 13.97 9.42 -17.73
CA GLY A 272 14.41 8.39 -18.70
C GLY A 272 13.36 7.32 -18.90
#